data_AF-A0A9W7GF92-F1
#
_entry.id   AF-A0A9W7GF92-F1
#
_cell.length_a   1.000
_cell.length_b   1.000
_cell.length_c   1.000
_cell.angle_alpha   90.00
_cell.angle_beta   90.00
_cell.angle_gamma   90.00
#
_symmetry.space_group_name_H-M   'P 1'
#
loop_
_entity.id
_entity.type
_entity.pdbx_description
1 polymer ?
#
loop_
_entity_poly.entity_id
_entity_poly.type
_entity_poly.pdbx_seq_one_letter_code
_entity_poly.pdbx_strand_id
1 'polypeptide(L)'
;MDGEIDLYLSACSRLLCLVFLLGLPARSTCSRCYLFNRSILSLTRSPRLTRAQTEVIAEELGYYPVSINDAGKTIYAPARVKSSSTDQAIALATHLRDRGVVMYSAFWCPHCRNQREMFGKEAWTILTSRECSEQGIKFRGTCDGIDGYPAWTGMGGEGGVRSGEMELGKIAEFSGFKGFEQSKEPVQLLPGGNCKLK
;
A
#
# COMPACT_ATOMS: atom_id res chain seq x y z
N MET A 1 -24.45 -22.03 -7.88
CA MET A 1 -23.68 -23.23 -8.27
C MET A 1 -22.66 -23.41 -7.19
N ASP A 2 -23.14 -24.12 -6.18
CA ASP A 2 -22.71 -24.10 -4.80
C ASP A 2 -21.90 -25.36 -4.52
N GLY A 3 -20.86 -25.21 -3.70
CA GLY A 3 -20.39 -26.22 -2.74
C GLY A 3 -19.68 -27.46 -3.28
N GLU A 4 -18.34 -27.46 -3.31
CA GLU A 4 -17.56 -28.68 -3.06
C GLU A 4 -16.06 -28.39 -2.74
N ILE A 5 -15.75 -27.61 -1.71
CA ILE A 5 -14.36 -27.49 -1.20
C ILE A 5 -14.40 -27.33 0.33
N ASP A 6 -14.83 -28.35 1.08
CA ASP A 6 -14.75 -28.32 2.56
C ASP A 6 -14.81 -29.71 3.22
N LEU A 7 -14.17 -30.73 2.64
CA LEU A 7 -14.13 -32.06 3.26
C LEU A 7 -12.75 -32.75 3.33
N TYR A 8 -11.69 -32.13 2.82
CA TYR A 8 -10.38 -32.79 2.76
C TYR A 8 -9.42 -32.48 3.91
N LEU A 9 -9.71 -31.52 4.81
CA LEU A 9 -8.82 -31.17 5.92
C LEU A 9 -9.21 -31.71 7.31
N SER A 10 -10.33 -32.44 7.44
CA SER A 10 -10.78 -32.96 8.76
C SER A 10 -10.59 -34.47 8.98
N ALA A 11 -9.98 -35.21 8.04
CA ALA A 11 -9.82 -36.67 8.14
C ALA A 11 -8.39 -37.13 8.53
N CYS A 12 -7.41 -36.23 8.57
CA CYS A 12 -6.01 -36.60 8.82
C CYS A 12 -5.62 -36.68 10.31
N SER A 13 -6.56 -36.41 11.24
CA SER A 13 -6.29 -36.37 12.69
C SER A 13 -6.93 -37.51 13.50
N ARG A 14 -7.65 -38.45 12.87
CA ARG A 14 -8.33 -39.56 13.59
C ARG A 14 -7.93 -40.97 13.17
N LEU A 15 -6.98 -41.14 12.25
CA LEU A 15 -6.51 -42.46 11.79
C LEU A 15 -5.16 -42.91 12.38
N LEU A 16 -4.61 -42.17 13.34
CA LEU A 16 -3.36 -42.51 14.03
C LEU A 16 -3.56 -43.08 15.45
N CYS A 17 -4.82 -43.29 15.90
CA CYS A 17 -5.11 -43.77 17.26
C CYS A 17 -5.76 -45.16 17.34
N LEU A 18 -6.06 -45.84 16.23
CA LEU A 18 -6.78 -47.13 16.23
C LEU A 18 -5.94 -48.36 15.85
N VAL A 19 -4.62 -48.23 15.68
CA VAL A 19 -3.71 -49.38 15.45
C VAL A 19 -3.12 -49.94 16.75
N PHE A 20 -3.39 -49.32 17.90
CA PHE A 20 -2.89 -49.79 19.21
C PHE A 20 -3.82 -50.79 19.96
N LEU A 21 -4.98 -51.17 19.39
CA LEU A 21 -5.97 -52.03 20.08
C LEU A 21 -6.05 -53.48 19.57
N LEU A 22 -5.20 -53.91 18.63
CA LEU A 22 -5.16 -55.31 18.18
C LEU A 22 -3.74 -55.85 18.29
N GLY A 23 -3.29 -56.10 19.52
CA GLY A 23 -1.96 -56.62 19.86
C GLY A 23 -1.52 -57.80 18.99
N LEU A 24 -0.81 -57.50 17.90
CA LEU A 24 -0.14 -58.46 17.04
C LEU A 24 1.37 -58.28 17.16
N PRO A 25 2.12 -59.34 17.52
CA PRO A 25 3.53 -59.23 17.85
C PRO A 25 4.40 -59.05 16.60
N ALA A 26 5.35 -58.14 16.72
CA ALA A 26 6.44 -57.95 15.77
C ALA A 26 7.34 -59.20 15.74
N ARG A 27 7.48 -59.83 14.56
CA ARG A 27 8.69 -60.56 14.14
C ARG A 27 8.60 -61.01 12.68
N SER A 28 9.66 -60.68 11.94
CA SER A 28 10.13 -61.36 10.73
C SER A 28 9.33 -61.15 9.43
N THR A 29 9.83 -60.30 8.54
CA THR A 29 10.62 -60.77 7.39
C THR A 29 11.10 -59.59 6.55
N CYS A 30 12.41 -59.39 6.62
CA CYS A 30 13.20 -58.56 5.73
C CYS A 30 13.44 -59.38 4.45
N SER A 31 12.77 -59.04 3.33
CA SER A 31 13.34 -59.25 1.98
C SER A 31 12.41 -58.70 0.89
N ARG A 32 13.03 -58.01 -0.08
CA ARG A 32 12.52 -57.74 -1.44
C ARG A 32 11.32 -56.80 -1.57
N CYS A 33 11.66 -55.51 -1.72
CA CYS A 33 11.18 -54.70 -2.86
C CYS A 33 12.23 -53.61 -3.13
N TYR A 34 13.47 -53.99 -3.39
CA TYR A 34 14.34 -53.19 -4.25
C TYR A 34 13.80 -53.40 -5.66
N LEU A 35 13.24 -52.35 -6.26
CA LEU A 35 13.34 -52.02 -7.68
C LEU A 35 12.49 -50.77 -7.98
N PHE A 36 13.11 -49.86 -8.73
CA PHE A 36 12.52 -48.69 -9.40
C PHE A 36 12.01 -47.53 -8.52
N ASN A 37 12.90 -46.55 -8.29
CA ASN A 37 12.57 -45.19 -8.73
C ASN A 37 13.83 -44.32 -8.95
N ARG A 38 14.42 -44.37 -10.15
CA ARG A 38 15.23 -43.25 -10.67
C ARG A 38 14.27 -42.19 -11.19
N SER A 39 13.62 -41.48 -10.28
CA SER A 39 12.89 -40.25 -10.62
C SER A 39 13.86 -39.09 -10.51
N ILE A 40 14.27 -38.65 -11.71
CA ILE A 40 14.72 -37.32 -12.11
C ILE A 40 14.61 -36.27 -11.01
N LEU A 41 15.77 -35.75 -10.57
CA LEU A 41 15.88 -34.45 -9.93
C LEU A 41 15.34 -33.40 -10.91
N SER A 42 14.03 -33.14 -10.84
CA SER A 42 13.46 -31.94 -11.44
C SER A 42 14.04 -30.76 -10.67
N LEU A 43 15.06 -30.13 -11.24
CA LEU A 43 15.39 -28.74 -10.94
C LEU A 43 14.14 -27.93 -11.28
N THR A 44 13.25 -27.79 -10.31
CA THR A 44 12.22 -26.77 -10.34
C THR A 44 12.95 -25.44 -10.27
N ARG A 45 13.27 -24.92 -11.46
CA ARG A 45 13.64 -23.53 -11.64
C ARG A 45 12.49 -22.73 -11.07
N SER A 46 12.67 -22.21 -9.86
CA SER A 46 11.72 -21.29 -9.24
C SER A 46 11.27 -20.27 -10.29
N PRO A 47 9.96 -20.07 -10.49
CA PRO A 47 9.52 -18.96 -11.31
C PRO A 47 10.03 -17.71 -10.60
N ARG A 48 10.98 -16.99 -11.22
CA ARG A 48 11.17 -15.59 -10.84
C ARG A 48 9.84 -14.94 -11.09
N LEU A 49 9.17 -14.50 -10.02
CA LEU A 49 8.00 -13.65 -10.08
C LEU A 49 8.37 -12.47 -10.99
N THR A 50 7.91 -12.50 -12.24
CA THR A 50 8.03 -11.34 -13.11
C THR A 50 7.03 -10.34 -12.58
N ARG A 51 7.53 -9.18 -12.16
CA ARG A 51 6.71 -8.08 -11.67
C ARG A 51 5.67 -7.73 -12.74
N ALA A 52 4.42 -7.54 -12.37
CA ALA A 52 3.38 -7.22 -13.35
C ALA A 52 3.76 -5.96 -14.14
N GLN A 53 3.50 -5.94 -15.45
CA GLN A 53 3.91 -4.82 -16.32
C GLN A 53 3.38 -3.47 -15.83
N THR A 54 2.19 -3.45 -15.23
CA THR A 54 1.59 -2.25 -14.63
C THR A 54 2.38 -1.73 -13.42
N GLU A 55 2.99 -2.62 -12.63
CA GLU A 55 3.81 -2.21 -11.49
C GLU A 55 5.15 -1.63 -11.91
N VAL A 56 5.70 -2.05 -13.05
CA VAL A 56 6.91 -1.46 -13.64
C VAL A 56 6.62 -0.05 -14.15
N ILE A 57 5.50 0.14 -14.87
CA ILE A 57 5.06 1.46 -15.36
C ILE A 57 4.81 2.42 -14.19
N ALA A 58 4.16 1.96 -13.12
CA ALA A 58 3.88 2.76 -11.94
C ALA A 58 5.14 3.20 -11.17
N GLU A 59 6.24 2.44 -11.29
CA GLU A 59 7.50 2.81 -10.66
C GLU A 59 8.22 3.92 -11.40
N GLU A 60 8.30 3.83 -12.73
CA GLU A 60 8.95 4.82 -13.58
C GLU A 60 8.16 6.13 -13.63
N LEU A 61 6.84 6.06 -13.82
CA LEU A 61 6.00 7.25 -14.03
C LEU A 61 5.31 7.74 -12.75
N GLY A 62 5.21 6.90 -11.71
CA GLY A 62 4.48 7.22 -10.49
C GLY A 62 2.95 7.11 -10.61
N TYR A 63 2.43 6.62 -11.74
CA TYR A 63 1.01 6.41 -12.01
C TYR A 63 0.80 5.37 -13.12
N TYR A 64 -0.43 4.85 -13.25
CA TYR A 64 -0.78 3.86 -14.28
C TYR A 64 -2.19 4.10 -14.84
N PRO A 65 -2.43 3.77 -16.13
CA PRO A 65 -3.75 3.86 -16.73
C PRO A 65 -4.68 2.78 -16.17
N VAL A 66 -5.95 3.14 -15.96
CA VAL A 66 -7.04 2.26 -15.55
C VAL A 66 -8.17 2.42 -16.55
N SER A 67 -8.55 1.32 -17.19
CA SER A 67 -9.71 1.27 -18.09
C SER A 67 -10.95 0.92 -17.28
N ILE A 68 -11.99 1.76 -17.39
CA ILE A 68 -13.30 1.44 -16.81
C ILE A 68 -14.13 0.74 -17.89
N ASN A 69 -14.58 -0.48 -17.59
CA ASN A 69 -15.23 -1.39 -18.55
C ASN A 69 -16.52 -0.83 -19.19
N ASP A 70 -17.09 0.23 -18.62
CA ASP A 70 -18.41 0.72 -18.99
C ASP A 70 -18.41 1.91 -19.98
N ALA A 71 -17.25 2.49 -20.32
CA ALA A 71 -17.22 3.72 -21.11
C ALA A 71 -16.08 3.85 -22.15
N GLY A 72 -15.16 2.89 -22.25
CA GLY A 72 -13.93 3.07 -23.05
C GLY A 72 -13.06 4.25 -22.58
N LYS A 73 -13.35 4.79 -21.39
CA LYS A 73 -12.68 5.93 -20.79
C LYS A 73 -11.49 5.43 -19.97
N THR A 74 -10.30 5.89 -20.33
CA THR A 74 -9.09 5.70 -19.53
C THR A 74 -9.02 6.81 -18.49
N ILE A 75 -8.95 6.42 -17.22
CA ILE A 75 -8.54 7.30 -16.13
C ILE A 75 -7.14 6.89 -15.67
N TYR A 76 -6.45 7.76 -14.95
CA TYR A 76 -5.15 7.43 -14.38
C TYR A 76 -5.23 7.38 -12.86
N ALA A 77 -4.59 6.36 -12.29
CA ALA A 77 -4.48 6.19 -10.85
C ALA A 77 -3.03 6.43 -10.42
N PRO A 78 -2.81 7.07 -9.27
CA PRO A 78 -1.46 7.20 -8.73
C PRO A 78 -0.88 5.86 -8.30
N ALA A 79 0.44 5.77 -8.29
CA ALA A 79 1.13 4.64 -7.69
C ALA A 79 0.71 4.45 -6.22
N ARG A 80 0.64 3.18 -5.80
CA ARG A 80 0.31 2.81 -4.42
C ARG A 80 1.40 3.31 -3.48
N VAL A 81 0.97 3.83 -2.32
CA VAL A 81 1.87 4.19 -1.22
C VAL A 81 2.62 2.95 -0.75
N LYS A 82 3.94 3.03 -0.63
CA LYS A 82 4.81 1.89 -0.28
C LYS A 82 5.12 1.85 1.22
N SER A 83 5.31 3.01 1.83
CA SER A 83 5.60 3.19 3.27
C SER A 83 4.44 2.77 4.18
N SER A 84 4.77 2.30 5.38
CA SER A 84 3.83 2.10 6.48
C SER A 84 3.68 3.39 7.27
N SER A 85 2.49 3.64 7.80
CA SER A 85 2.20 4.81 8.63
C SER A 85 2.73 4.62 10.03
N THR A 86 3.13 5.71 10.68
CA THR A 86 3.36 5.75 12.12
C THR A 86 2.05 6.02 12.87
N ASP A 87 2.04 5.74 14.17
CA ASP A 87 0.89 6.05 15.03
C ASP A 87 0.57 7.56 15.01
N GLN A 88 1.60 8.42 14.95
CA GLN A 88 1.41 9.87 14.86
C GLN A 88 0.82 10.29 13.51
N ALA A 89 1.24 9.66 12.40
CA ALA A 89 0.69 9.93 11.08
C ALA A 89 -0.79 9.54 11.00
N ILE A 90 -1.18 8.40 11.60
CA ILE A 90 -2.58 7.97 11.67
C ILE A 90 -3.42 8.95 12.52
N ALA A 91 -2.90 9.35 13.69
CA ALA A 91 -3.58 10.30 14.56
C ALA A 91 -3.73 11.68 13.89
N LEU A 92 -2.69 12.16 13.22
CA LEU A 92 -2.72 13.40 12.45
C LEU A 92 -3.73 13.32 11.29
N ALA A 93 -3.72 12.25 10.51
CA ALA A 93 -4.67 12.05 9.41
C ALA A 93 -6.12 12.06 9.89
N THR A 94 -6.39 11.42 11.02
CA THR A 94 -7.71 11.42 11.67
C THR A 94 -8.13 12.84 12.05
N HIS A 95 -7.24 13.59 12.73
CA HIS A 95 -7.48 14.97 13.10
C HIS A 95 -7.76 15.87 11.89
N LEU A 96 -6.99 15.72 10.81
CA LEU A 96 -7.15 16.50 9.57
C LEU A 96 -8.51 16.23 8.91
N ARG A 97 -8.91 14.97 8.81
CA ARG A 97 -10.23 14.57 8.32
C ARG A 97 -11.34 15.20 9.14
N ASP A 98 -11.26 15.10 10.47
CA ASP A 98 -12.30 15.59 11.39
C ASP A 98 -12.39 17.13 11.38
N ARG A 99 -11.30 17.82 11.05
CA ARG A 99 -11.25 19.28 10.83
C ARG A 99 -11.72 19.71 9.43
N GLY A 100 -12.05 18.77 8.55
CA GLY A 100 -12.42 19.07 7.17
C GLY A 100 -11.25 19.60 6.33
N VAL A 101 -10.02 19.25 6.67
CA VAL A 101 -8.84 19.60 5.88
C VAL A 101 -8.82 18.77 4.60
N VAL A 102 -8.68 19.44 3.46
CA VAL A 102 -8.61 18.80 2.14
C VAL A 102 -7.26 19.04 1.49
N MET A 103 -6.64 17.95 1.02
CA MET A 103 -5.48 18.00 0.13
C MET A 103 -5.92 17.93 -1.33
N TYR A 104 -5.61 18.94 -2.11
CA TYR A 104 -5.74 18.94 -3.57
C TYR A 104 -4.47 18.35 -4.18
N SER A 105 -4.64 17.33 -5.02
CA SER A 105 -3.53 16.58 -5.60
C SER A 105 -3.74 16.27 -7.07
N ALA A 106 -2.66 15.94 -7.76
CA ALA A 106 -2.70 15.33 -9.08
C ALA A 106 -2.01 13.97 -9.05
N PHE A 107 -2.55 12.97 -9.76
CA PHE A 107 -2.02 11.61 -9.71
C PHE A 107 -0.55 11.51 -10.14
N TRP A 108 -0.13 12.36 -11.10
CA TRP A 108 1.20 12.42 -11.71
C TRP A 108 2.18 13.31 -10.97
N CYS A 109 1.73 14.04 -9.95
CA CYS A 109 2.54 15.03 -9.27
C CYS A 109 3.54 14.36 -8.32
N PRO A 110 4.87 14.54 -8.51
CA PRO A 110 5.88 13.88 -7.69
C PRO A 110 5.85 14.34 -6.24
N HIS A 111 5.62 15.63 -5.99
CA HIS A 111 5.47 16.18 -4.65
C HIS A 111 4.23 15.62 -3.92
N CYS A 112 3.16 15.36 -4.67
CA CYS A 112 1.97 14.72 -4.16
C CYS A 112 2.24 13.26 -3.81
N ARG A 113 3.02 12.54 -4.63
CA ARG A 113 3.48 11.19 -4.29
C ARG A 113 4.29 11.19 -3.00
N ASN A 114 5.26 12.09 -2.87
CA ASN A 114 6.07 12.18 -1.66
C ASN A 114 5.21 12.46 -0.44
N GLN A 115 4.30 13.44 -0.51
CA GLN A 115 3.39 13.76 0.59
C GLN A 115 2.58 12.56 1.07
N ARG A 116 2.09 11.71 0.16
CA ARG A 116 1.39 10.46 0.49
C ARG A 116 2.29 9.44 1.17
N GLU A 117 3.53 9.31 0.68
CA GLU A 117 4.55 8.47 1.31
C GLU A 117 4.95 8.98 2.70
N MET A 118 4.79 10.28 2.98
CA MET A 118 5.03 10.78 4.33
C MET A 118 4.02 10.25 5.33
N PHE A 119 2.74 10.23 4.93
CA PHE A 119 1.67 9.71 5.75
C PHE A 119 1.71 8.19 5.89
N GLY A 120 2.09 7.48 4.82
CA GLY A 120 2.03 6.01 4.78
C GLY A 120 0.66 5.49 4.40
N LYS A 121 0.59 4.17 4.14
CA LYS A 121 -0.61 3.50 3.58
C LYS A 121 -1.87 3.75 4.41
N GLU A 122 -1.82 3.44 5.69
CA GLU A 122 -2.95 3.48 6.62
C GLU A 122 -3.47 4.92 6.79
N ALA A 123 -2.60 5.87 7.12
CA ALA A 123 -2.98 7.26 7.32
C ALA A 123 -3.48 7.91 6.02
N TRP A 124 -2.90 7.55 4.88
CA TRP A 124 -3.35 8.04 3.57
C TRP A 124 -4.80 7.63 3.26
N THR A 125 -5.26 6.45 3.69
CA THR A 125 -6.67 6.05 3.50
C THR A 125 -7.66 6.85 4.35
N ILE A 126 -7.20 7.55 5.39
CA ILE A 126 -8.03 8.33 6.30
C ILE A 126 -8.19 9.78 5.80
N LEU A 127 -7.17 10.31 5.14
CA LEU A 127 -7.13 11.68 4.65
C LEU A 127 -8.16 11.96 3.57
N THR A 128 -8.68 13.18 3.56
CA THR A 128 -9.52 13.67 2.47
C THR A 128 -8.64 14.30 1.40
N SER A 129 -8.45 13.60 0.28
CA SER A 129 -7.75 14.12 -0.89
C SER A 129 -8.66 14.27 -2.10
N ARG A 130 -8.56 15.38 -2.81
CA ARG A 130 -9.25 15.62 -4.08
C ARG A 130 -8.28 15.48 -5.24
N GLU A 131 -8.60 14.58 -6.18
CA GLU A 131 -7.88 14.45 -7.46
C GLU A 131 -8.33 15.55 -8.41
N CYS A 132 -7.37 16.33 -8.91
CA CYS A 132 -7.62 17.52 -9.73
C CYS A 132 -7.22 17.34 -11.19
N SER A 133 -6.70 16.18 -11.58
CA SER A 133 -6.17 15.96 -12.92
C SER A 133 -6.51 14.57 -13.47
N GLU A 134 -7.71 14.04 -13.20
CA GLU A 134 -8.15 12.69 -13.61
C GLU A 134 -7.88 12.32 -15.09
N GLN A 135 -7.90 13.32 -15.99
CA GLN A 135 -7.73 13.15 -17.44
C GLN A 135 -6.29 13.43 -17.93
N GLY A 136 -5.35 13.75 -17.04
CA GLY A 136 -3.93 13.91 -17.35
C GLY A 136 -3.39 15.34 -17.25
N ILE A 137 -2.06 15.45 -17.44
CA ILE A 137 -1.24 16.64 -17.13
C ILE A 137 -1.76 17.97 -17.73
N LYS A 138 -2.33 17.91 -18.94
CA LYS A 138 -2.86 19.11 -19.62
C LYS A 138 -4.25 19.53 -19.15
N PHE A 139 -4.88 18.72 -18.31
CA PHE A 139 -6.17 18.99 -17.71
C PHE A 139 -5.96 19.69 -16.36
N ARG A 140 -6.17 21.01 -16.34
CA ARG A 140 -6.50 21.74 -15.12
C ARG A 140 -7.93 21.34 -14.78
N GLY A 141 -8.10 20.32 -13.94
CA GLY A 141 -9.43 19.75 -13.68
C GLY A 141 -10.31 20.61 -12.79
N THR A 142 -11.17 19.95 -12.03
CA THR A 142 -12.32 20.50 -11.28
C THR A 142 -11.95 21.31 -10.02
N CYS A 143 -10.69 21.73 -9.90
CA CYS A 143 -10.14 22.38 -8.72
C CYS A 143 -9.79 23.84 -9.03
N ASP A 144 -10.81 24.69 -9.16
CA ASP A 144 -10.63 26.12 -9.35
C ASP A 144 -9.94 26.78 -8.15
N GLY A 145 -9.05 27.74 -8.41
CA GLY A 145 -8.31 28.46 -7.36
C GLY A 145 -7.11 27.72 -6.76
N ILE A 146 -6.71 26.58 -7.34
CA ILE A 146 -5.50 25.84 -6.96
C ILE A 146 -4.41 26.03 -8.03
N ASP A 147 -3.37 26.79 -7.70
CA ASP A 147 -2.30 27.14 -8.65
C ASP A 147 -1.25 26.03 -8.85
N GLY A 148 -1.17 25.07 -7.92
CA GLY A 148 -0.20 23.98 -7.95
C GLY A 148 -0.50 22.88 -6.94
N TYR A 149 0.21 21.75 -7.04
CA TYR A 149 -0.03 20.56 -6.22
C TYR A 149 1.25 20.09 -5.50
N PRO A 150 1.13 19.52 -4.29
CA PRO A 150 -0.10 19.44 -3.50
C PRO A 150 -0.50 20.83 -2.96
N ALA A 151 -1.78 21.00 -2.65
CA ALA A 151 -2.28 22.19 -1.97
C ALA A 151 -3.24 21.79 -0.86
N TRP A 152 -3.30 22.57 0.21
CA TRP A 152 -4.03 22.24 1.42
C TRP A 152 -4.98 23.37 1.79
N THR A 153 -6.20 23.01 2.18
CA THR A 153 -7.23 23.95 2.63
C THR A 153 -7.82 23.49 3.96
N GLY A 154 -8.40 24.42 4.72
CA GLY A 154 -8.98 24.11 6.04
C GLY A 154 -7.94 23.97 7.16
N MET A 155 -6.66 24.24 6.88
CA MET A 155 -5.60 24.30 7.90
C MET A 155 -5.58 25.67 8.59
N GLY A 156 -5.87 25.73 9.89
CA GLY A 156 -5.87 26.97 10.66
C GLY A 156 -7.06 27.90 10.31
N GLY A 157 -7.43 28.80 11.22
CA GLY A 157 -8.58 29.70 11.05
C GLY A 157 -8.51 30.54 9.77
N GLU A 158 -9.66 30.59 9.06
CA GLU A 158 -10.00 31.31 7.82
C GLU A 158 -9.20 30.97 6.54
N GLY A 159 -9.83 30.15 5.68
CA GLY A 159 -9.89 30.31 4.21
C GLY A 159 -8.62 30.15 3.36
N GLY A 160 -7.42 30.10 3.93
CA GLY A 160 -6.17 30.11 3.16
C GLY A 160 -5.81 28.78 2.50
N VAL A 161 -5.38 28.85 1.23
CA VAL A 161 -4.71 27.74 0.52
C VAL A 161 -3.23 27.73 0.90
N ARG A 162 -2.70 26.59 1.32
CA ARG A 162 -1.27 26.36 1.52
C ARG A 162 -0.73 25.45 0.44
N SER A 163 0.18 25.97 -0.37
CA SER A 163 0.76 25.24 -1.50
C SER A 163 2.06 24.54 -1.13
N GLY A 164 2.28 23.37 -1.72
CA GLY A 164 3.53 22.63 -1.65
C GLY A 164 3.48 21.41 -0.74
N GLU A 165 4.42 20.49 -1.02
CA GLU A 165 4.77 19.39 -0.14
C GLU A 165 5.40 19.93 1.16
N MET A 166 5.03 19.34 2.29
CA MET A 166 5.46 19.81 3.59
C MET A 166 5.55 18.66 4.61
N GLU A 167 6.48 18.81 5.55
CA GLU A 167 6.68 17.83 6.63
C GLU A 167 5.42 17.66 7.48
N LEU A 168 5.20 16.44 7.98
CA LEU A 168 4.07 16.13 8.84
C LEU A 168 4.00 17.02 10.09
N GLY A 169 5.14 17.40 10.67
CA GLY A 169 5.19 18.32 11.81
C GLY A 169 4.69 19.72 11.46
N LYS A 170 4.97 20.20 10.24
CA LYS A 170 4.44 21.48 9.77
C LYS A 170 2.93 21.41 9.50
N ILE A 171 2.44 20.27 9.01
CA ILE A 171 1.00 20.02 8.86
C ILE A 171 0.31 19.99 10.22
N ALA A 172 0.91 19.33 11.22
CA ALA A 172 0.42 19.29 12.58
C ALA A 172 0.34 20.70 13.19
N GLU A 173 1.38 21.52 13.01
CA GLU A 173 1.41 22.92 13.46
C GLU A 173 0.28 23.73 12.84
N PHE A 174 0.13 23.73 11.51
CA PHE A 174 -0.91 24.51 10.83
C PHE A 174 -2.32 24.02 11.13
N SER A 175 -2.50 22.71 11.35
CA SER A 175 -3.78 22.15 11.77
C SER A 175 -4.02 22.28 13.28
N GLY A 176 -3.09 22.83 14.06
CA GLY A 176 -3.22 22.94 15.52
C GLY A 176 -3.31 21.57 16.21
N PHE A 177 -2.74 20.53 15.62
CA PHE A 177 -2.63 19.20 16.22
C PHE A 177 -1.44 19.18 17.18
N LYS A 178 -1.69 18.95 18.47
CA LYS A 178 -0.68 19.02 19.53
C LYS A 178 0.07 17.70 19.78
N GLY A 179 -0.41 16.59 19.24
CA GLY A 179 0.10 15.24 19.51
C GLY A 179 1.20 14.78 18.56
N PHE A 180 2.02 15.70 18.03
CA PHE A 180 2.99 15.38 17.00
C PHE A 180 4.40 15.83 17.38
N GLU A 181 5.35 14.91 17.27
CA GLU A 181 6.77 15.14 17.49
C GLU A 181 7.57 14.66 16.27
N GLN A 182 8.16 15.62 15.54
CA GLN A 182 8.91 15.34 14.31
C GLN A 182 10.12 14.42 14.52
N SER A 183 10.73 14.43 15.70
CA SER A 183 11.88 13.58 16.03
C SER A 183 11.54 12.09 16.15
N LYS A 184 10.25 11.75 16.28
CA LYS A 184 9.76 10.37 16.37
C LYS A 184 9.38 9.79 14.99
N GLU A 185 9.33 10.63 13.95
CA GLU A 185 9.09 10.17 12.59
C GLU A 185 10.37 9.72 11.89
N PRO A 186 10.29 8.80 10.92
CA PRO A 186 11.40 8.48 10.04
C PRO A 186 11.92 9.74 9.35
N VAL A 187 13.24 9.95 9.36
CA VAL A 187 13.87 11.07 8.65
C VAL A 187 13.61 10.90 7.16
N GLN A 188 12.80 11.79 6.59
CA GLN A 188 12.54 11.85 5.17
C GLN A 188 13.46 12.90 4.55
N LEU A 189 14.31 12.45 3.62
CA LEU A 189 15.12 13.34 2.81
C LEU A 189 14.20 14.02 1.80
N LEU A 190 13.69 15.21 2.16
CA LEU A 190 13.03 16.08 1.18
C LEU A 190 14.05 16.45 0.09
N PRO A 191 13.79 16.15 -1.19
CA PRO A 191 14.63 16.62 -2.29
C PRO A 191 14.48 18.13 -2.39
N GLY A 192 15.35 18.88 -1.71
CA GLY A 192 15.30 20.35 -1.63
C GLY A 192 15.54 20.93 -0.24
N GLY A 193 15.64 20.10 0.81
CA GLY A 193 16.09 20.56 2.12
C GLY A 193 17.56 20.95 2.06
N ASN A 194 17.87 22.23 2.28
CA ASN A 194 19.23 22.71 2.46
C ASN A 194 19.84 21.97 3.66
N CYS A 195 20.85 21.13 3.41
CA CYS A 195 21.65 20.50 4.44
C CYS A 195 22.24 21.58 5.35
N LYS A 196 21.62 21.81 6.51
CA LYS A 196 22.29 22.46 7.63
C LYS A 196 22.94 21.37 8.45
N LEU A 197 24.23 21.15 8.17
CA LEU A 197 25.11 20.40 9.07
C LEU A 197 25.10 21.11 10.42
N LYS A 198 24.76 20.36 11.47
CA LYS A 198 24.88 20.78 12.86
C LYS A 198 26.27 20.44 13.37
#